data_AF-A0A6G3SAM2-F1
#
_entry.id   AF-A0A6G3SAM2-F1
#
_cell.length_a   1.000
_cell.length_b   1.000
_cell.length_c   1.000
_cell.angle_alpha   90.00
_cell.angle_beta   90.00
_cell.angle_gamma   90.00
#
_symmetry.space_group_name_H-M   'P 1'
#
loop_
_entity.id
_entity.type
_entity.pdbx_description
1 polymer ?
#
loop_
_entity_poly.entity_id
_entity_poly.type
_entity_poly.pdbx_seq_one_letter_code
_entity_poly.pdbx_strand_id
1 'polypeptide(L)' 'MISDSVLAIWRREFQRDDIAVDDDFFALGGQSLIMIRIQGALIEELGAEIPMDQLFSNPTVTSISAHIESLGAVSP' A
#
# COMPACT_ATOMS: atom_id res chain seq x y z
N MET A 1 9.66 1.79 9.38
CA MET A 1 9.09 0.43 9.23
C MET A 1 8.40 0.36 7.87
N ILE A 2 8.12 -0.81 7.30
CA ILE A 2 7.52 -0.88 5.96
C ILE A 2 6.22 -0.07 5.88
N SER A 3 5.43 -0.09 6.97
CA SER A 3 4.17 0.64 7.09
C SER A 3 4.34 2.15 7.02
N ASP A 4 5.45 2.70 7.51
CA ASP A 4 5.71 4.13 7.39
C ASP A 4 5.94 4.54 5.93
N SER A 5 6.68 3.71 5.18
CA SER A 5 6.92 3.94 3.74
C SER A 5 5.64 3.79 2.94
N VAL A 6 4.85 2.74 3.20
CA VAL A 6 3.55 2.54 2.55
C VAL A 6 2.60 3.69 2.88
N LEU A 7 2.54 4.14 4.15
CA LEU A 7 1.72 5.28 4.55
C LEU A 7 2.14 6.56 3.82
N ALA A 8 3.44 6.79 3.66
CA ALA A 8 3.95 7.95 2.92
C ALA A 8 3.53 7.92 1.44
N ILE A 9 3.59 6.75 0.79
CA ILE A 9 3.09 6.55 -0.58
C ILE A 9 1.59 6.88 -0.65
N TRP A 10 0.78 6.34 0.27
CA TRP A 10 -0.66 6.58 0.28
C TRP A 10 -0.98 8.06 0.44
N ARG A 11 -0.36 8.73 1.42
CA ARG A 11 -0.54 10.18 1.63
C ARG A 11 -0.17 11.00 0.40
N ARG A 12 0.91 10.64 -0.28
CA ARG A 12 1.34 11.29 -1.53
C ARG A 12 0.33 11.09 -2.66
N GLU A 13 -0.12 9.86 -2.90
CA GLU A 13 -1.00 9.56 -4.04
C GLU A 13 -2.43 10.07 -3.83
N PHE A 14 -2.91 10.08 -2.58
CA PHE A 14 -4.18 10.70 -2.20
C PHE A 14 -4.10 12.22 -2.02
N GLN A 15 -2.89 12.80 -1.97
CA GLN A 15 -2.65 14.21 -1.66
C GLN A 15 -3.28 14.63 -0.31
N ARG A 16 -3.11 13.78 0.70
CA ARG A 16 -3.74 13.90 2.02
C ARG A 16 -2.77 13.47 3.11
N ASP A 17 -2.54 14.33 4.10
CA ASP A 17 -1.68 14.00 5.24
C ASP A 17 -2.42 13.32 6.41
N ASP A 18 -3.75 13.32 6.38
CA ASP A 18 -4.63 12.86 7.46
C ASP A 18 -4.97 11.36 7.43
N ILE A 19 -4.39 10.61 6.48
CA ILE A 19 -4.59 9.16 6.37
C ILE A 19 -3.94 8.44 7.54
N ALA A 20 -4.68 7.53 8.18
CA ALA A 20 -4.22 6.59 9.18
C ALA A 20 -3.89 5.22 8.57
N VAL A 21 -3.15 4.38 9.30
CA VAL A 21 -2.70 3.07 8.79
C VAL A 21 -3.84 2.06 8.58
N ASP A 22 -4.94 2.22 9.31
CA ASP A 22 -6.12 1.35 9.25
C ASP A 22 -7.26 1.95 8.42
N ASP A 23 -7.04 3.11 7.79
CA ASP A 23 -8.03 3.68 6.89
C ASP A 23 -8.18 2.81 5.63
N ASP A 24 -9.43 2.46 5.34
CA ASP A 24 -9.77 1.69 4.15
C ASP A 24 -9.66 2.55 2.87
N PHE A 25 -8.92 2.04 1.89
CA PHE A 25 -8.66 2.69 0.61
C PHE A 25 -9.95 3.16 -0.09
N PHE A 26 -11.00 2.33 -0.06
CA PHE A 26 -12.26 2.65 -0.73
C PHE A 26 -13.08 3.65 0.09
N ALA A 27 -13.05 3.55 1.42
CA ALA A 27 -13.67 4.54 2.31
C ALA A 27 -13.03 5.94 2.18
N LEU A 28 -11.75 6.00 1.85
CA LEU A 28 -11.03 7.25 1.53
C LEU A 28 -11.39 7.84 0.15
N GLY A 29 -12.23 7.16 -0.64
CA GLY A 29 -12.56 7.55 -2.02
C GLY A 29 -11.53 7.08 -3.06
N GLY A 30 -10.75 6.05 -2.72
CA GLY A 30 -9.75 5.48 -3.61
C GLY A 30 -10.34 4.93 -4.91
N GLN A 31 -9.63 5.17 -6.01
CA GLN A 31 -10.01 4.76 -7.37
C GLN A 31 -8.86 4.04 -8.05
N SER A 32 -9.14 3.30 -9.14
CA SER A 32 -8.15 2.47 -9.83
C SER A 32 -6.88 3.23 -10.24
N LEU A 33 -7.00 4.50 -10.64
CA LEU A 33 -5.84 5.32 -10.99
C LEU A 33 -4.90 5.56 -9.80
N ILE A 34 -5.45 5.85 -8.62
CA ILE A 34 -4.66 6.02 -7.39
C ILE A 34 -4.01 4.68 -7.04
N MET A 35 -4.76 3.59 -7.12
CA MET A 35 -4.23 2.26 -6.80
C MET A 35 -3.10 1.83 -7.74
N ILE A 36 -3.19 2.12 -9.04
CA ILE A 36 -2.12 1.88 -10.02
C ILE A 36 -0.86 2.69 -9.66
N ARG A 37 -1.02 3.95 -9.24
CA ARG A 37 0.12 4.78 -8.81
C ARG A 37 0.77 4.26 -7.54
N ILE A 38 -0.04 3.84 -6.56
CA ILE A 38 0.44 3.18 -5.34
C ILE A 38 1.21 1.92 -5.72
N GLN A 39 0.67 1.07 -6.60
CA GLN A 39 1.35 -0.14 -7.06
C GLN A 39 2.71 0.16 -7.70
N GLY A 40 2.79 1.15 -8.59
CA GLY A 40 4.05 1.57 -9.20
C GLY A 40 5.06 2.06 -8.15
N ALA A 41 4.62 2.87 -7.20
CA ALA A 41 5.46 3.36 -6.12
C ALA A 41 5.98 2.24 -5.19
N LEU A 42 5.15 1.23 -4.89
CA LEU A 42 5.58 0.06 -4.12
C LEU A 42 6.70 -0.72 -4.85
N ILE A 43 6.61 -0.83 -6.17
CA ILE A 43 7.65 -1.46 -6.98
C ILE A 43 8.91 -0.60 -7.01
N GLU A 44 8.80 0.69 -7.28
CA GLU A 44 9.94 1.60 -7.44
C GLU A 44 10.69 1.85 -6.12
N GLU A 45 9.97 2.01 -5.01
CA GLU A 45 10.55 2.42 -3.72
C GLU A 45 10.85 1.24 -2.80
N LEU A 46 10.06 0.16 -2.87
CA LEU A 46 10.19 -0.99 -1.97
C LEU A 46 10.59 -2.27 -2.69
N GLY A 47 10.65 -2.28 -4.03
CA GLY A 47 10.88 -3.49 -4.81
C GLY A 47 9.74 -4.52 -4.68
N ALA A 48 8.57 -4.09 -4.21
CA ALA A 48 7.45 -4.96 -3.89
C ALA A 48 6.48 -5.03 -5.08
N GLU A 49 6.58 -6.10 -5.88
CA GLU A 49 5.67 -6.35 -7.00
C GLU A 49 4.38 -7.01 -6.49
N ILE A 50 3.40 -6.19 -6.14
CA ILE A 50 2.12 -6.65 -5.61
C ILE A 50 1.08 -6.78 -6.73
N PRO A 51 0.49 -7.97 -6.92
CA PRO A 51 -0.64 -8.16 -7.84
C PRO A 51 -1.86 -7.30 -7.47
N MET A 52 -2.64 -6.91 -8.48
CA MET A 52 -3.72 -5.94 -8.29
C MET A 52 -4.84 -6.46 -7.35
N ASP A 53 -5.14 -7.75 -7.45
CA ASP A 53 -6.08 -8.46 -6.59
C ASP A 53 -5.66 -8.46 -5.11
N GLN A 54 -4.35 -8.51 -4.84
CA GLN A 54 -3.82 -8.44 -3.47
C GLN A 54 -3.95 -7.03 -2.90
N LEU A 55 -3.75 -5.98 -3.70
CA LEU A 55 -3.99 -4.61 -3.26
C LEU A 55 -5.46 -4.35 -2.93
N PHE A 56 -6.39 -4.92 -3.70
CA PHE A 56 -7.81 -4.83 -3.40
C PHE A 56 -8.23 -5.70 -2.20
N SER A 57 -7.56 -6.83 -1.98
CA SER A 57 -7.82 -7.72 -0.84
C SER A 57 -7.20 -7.22 0.47
N ASN A 58 -6.22 -6.31 0.39
CA ASN A 58 -5.54 -5.68 1.51
C ASN A 58 -5.69 -4.15 1.43
N PRO A 59 -6.92 -3.62 1.60
CA PRO A 59 -7.25 -2.23 1.30
C PRO A 59 -6.83 -1.26 2.42
N THR A 60 -5.86 -1.59 3.26
CA THR A 60 -5.33 -0.69 4.30
C THR A 60 -3.81 -0.72 4.29
N VAL A 61 -3.17 0.35 4.76
CA VAL A 61 -1.71 0.39 4.90
C VAL A 61 -1.23 -0.75 5.79
N THR A 62 -1.91 -1.03 6.90
CA THR A 62 -1.58 -2.13 7.81
C THR A 62 -1.61 -3.48 7.09
N SER A 63 -2.69 -3.79 6.37
CA SER A 63 -2.86 -5.09 5.71
C SER A 63 -1.87 -5.30 4.57
N ILE A 64 -1.66 -4.28 3.72
CA ILE A 64 -0.71 -4.41 2.61
C ILE A 64 0.74 -4.48 3.11
N SER A 65 1.07 -3.75 4.18
CA SER A 65 2.38 -3.81 4.82
C SER A 65 2.68 -5.22 5.32
N ALA A 66 1.74 -5.82 6.05
CA ALA A 66 1.88 -7.19 6.56
C ALA A 66 2.02 -8.20 5.41
N HIS A 67 1.29 -8.00 4.31
CA HIS A 67 1.45 -8.81 3.11
C HIS A 67 2.86 -8.70 2.52
N ILE A 68 3.39 -7.48 2.33
CA ILE A 68 4.74 -7.28 1.79
C ILE A 68 5.79 -7.89 2.72
N GLU A 69 5.65 -7.73 4.03
CA GLU A 69 6.55 -8.37 5.01
C GLU A 69 6.50 -9.89 4.91
N SER A 70 5.32 -10.48 4.70
CA SER A 70 5.19 -11.92 4.53
C SER A 70 5.87 -12.44 3.26
N LEU A 71 5.97 -11.63 2.20
CA LEU A 71 6.70 -11.97 0.97
C LEU A 71 8.22 -11.99 1.19
N GLY A 72 8.74 -11.04 1.99
CA GLY A 72 10.17 -10.94 2.33
C GLY A 72 10.62 -11.86 3.47
N ALA A 73 9.69 -12.27 4.35
CA ALA A 73 9.96 -13.18 5.47
C ALA A 73 10.13 -14.65 5.03
N VAL A 74 9.93 -14.97 3.75
CA VAL A 74 10.28 -16.29 3.21
C VAL A 74 11.76 -16.32 2.87
N SER A 75 12.59 -16.51 3.91
CA SER A 75 13.93 -17.09 3.78
C SER A 75 14.18 -17.99 5.01
N PRO A 76 14.72 -19.20 4.79
CA PRO A 76 14.61 -20.37 5.67
C PRO A 76 15.32 -20.25 7.02
#